data_AF-A0A5K8AEK9-F1
#
_entry.id   AF-A0A5K8AEK9-F1
#
_cell.length_a   1.000
_cell.length_b   1.000
_cell.length_c   1.000
_cell.angle_alpha   90.00
_cell.angle_beta   90.00
_cell.angle_gamma   90.00
#
_symmetry.space_group_name_H-M   'P 1'
#
loop_
_entity.id
_entity.type
_entity.pdbx_description
1 polymer ?
#
loop_
_entity_poly.entity_id
_entity_poly.type
_entity_poly.pdbx_seq_one_letter_code
_entity_poly.pdbx_strand_id
1 'polypeptide(L)'
;MTVGNVYHNFRRFLWRAGISHGGRGKGPRVHDFRHTYACQCLKKWVMEGKDIAAYLPVLKTYMGHDSFEETTYYLRLTADIFPDISIKLEGCYPDIIPRLEGNGYETY
;
A
#
# COMPACT_ATOMS: atom_id res chain seq x y z
N MET A 1 -5.33 24.12 -5.79
CA MET A 1 -6.11 23.14 -5.00
C MET A 1 -5.34 22.88 -3.71
N THR A 2 -5.93 23.10 -2.54
CA THR A 2 -5.27 22.76 -1.25
C THR A 2 -5.61 21.33 -0.82
N VAL A 3 -4.80 20.72 0.05
CA VAL A 3 -5.03 19.34 0.56
C VAL A 3 -6.41 19.20 1.21
N GLY A 4 -6.86 20.22 1.95
CA GLY A 4 -8.21 20.27 2.52
C GLY A 4 -9.33 20.19 1.46
N ASN A 5 -9.13 20.80 0.29
CA ASN A 5 -10.08 20.70 -0.81
C ASN A 5 -10.13 19.30 -1.43
N VAL A 6 -9.00 18.59 -1.50
CA VAL A 6 -8.96 17.21 -2.02
C VAL A 6 -9.74 16.28 -1.10
N TYR A 7 -9.48 16.34 0.20
CA TYR A 7 -10.18 15.51 1.18
C TYR A 7 -11.68 15.85 1.28
N HIS A 8 -12.05 17.12 1.20
CA HIS A 8 -13.45 17.54 1.18
C HIS A 8 -14.18 17.00 -0.06
N ASN A 9 -13.58 17.12 -1.25
CA ASN A 9 -14.14 16.55 -2.47
C ASN A 9 -14.22 15.03 -2.41
N PHE A 10 -13.21 14.37 -1.84
CA PHE A 10 -13.21 12.92 -1.67
C PHE A 10 -14.37 12.45 -0.79
N ARG A 11 -14.60 13.09 0.37
CA ARG A 11 -15.77 12.79 1.21
C ARG A 11 -17.09 12.99 0.47
N ARG A 12 -17.19 14.03 -0.37
CA ARG A 12 -18.36 14.28 -1.21
C ARG A 12 -18.58 13.15 -2.22
N PHE A 13 -17.52 12.62 -2.83
CA PHE A 13 -17.61 11.49 -3.75
C PHE A 13 -17.99 10.19 -3.05
N LEU A 14 -17.41 9.89 -1.88
CA LEU A 14 -17.80 8.73 -1.07
C LEU A 14 -19.29 8.75 -0.72
N TRP A 15 -19.79 9.90 -0.28
CA TRP A 15 -21.22 10.07 0.03
C TRP A 15 -22.10 9.84 -1.20
N ARG A 16 -21.74 10.38 -2.37
CA ARG A 16 -22.46 10.14 -3.63
C ARG A 16 -22.40 8.67 -4.09
N ALA A 17 -21.35 7.96 -3.74
CA ALA A 17 -21.19 6.53 -4.02
C ALA A 17 -21.88 5.63 -2.97
N GLY A 18 -22.52 6.20 -1.95
CA GLY A 18 -23.14 5.44 -0.86
C GLY A 18 -22.14 4.80 0.11
N ILE A 19 -20.87 5.22 0.08
CA ILE A 19 -19.81 4.69 0.93
C ILE A 19 -19.72 5.54 2.20
N SER A 20 -19.97 4.91 3.35
CA SER A 20 -19.85 5.59 4.64
C SER A 20 -18.39 5.84 4.99
N HIS A 21 -18.09 7.07 5.41
CA HIS A 21 -16.78 7.43 5.95
C HIS A 21 -16.61 7.03 7.43
N GLY A 22 -17.66 6.62 8.15
CA GLY A 22 -17.52 6.07 9.51
C GLY A 22 -16.90 6.99 10.60
N GLY A 23 -16.61 8.26 10.32
CA GLY A 23 -15.97 9.21 11.26
C GLY A 23 -14.47 9.42 11.04
N ARG A 24 -13.84 10.25 11.89
CA ARG A 24 -12.41 10.58 11.82
C ARG A 24 -11.58 9.33 12.11
N GLY A 25 -10.68 8.98 11.20
CA GLY A 25 -9.78 7.81 11.33
C GLY A 25 -10.44 6.44 11.11
N LYS A 26 -11.73 6.38 10.77
CA LYS A 26 -12.45 5.11 10.54
C LYS A 26 -12.98 4.95 9.12
N GLY A 27 -12.67 5.89 8.25
CA GLY A 27 -13.18 5.96 6.89
C GLY A 27 -12.10 5.75 5.85
N PRO A 28 -12.50 5.45 4.61
CA PRO A 28 -11.59 5.48 3.49
C PRO A 28 -10.90 6.84 3.41
N ARG A 29 -9.59 6.82 3.18
CA ARG A 29 -8.71 7.99 3.01
C ARG A 29 -8.24 8.06 1.57
N VAL A 30 -7.87 9.25 1.12
CA VAL A 30 -7.27 9.44 -0.22
C VAL A 30 -5.97 8.65 -0.35
N HIS A 31 -5.19 8.56 0.73
CA HIS A 31 -3.96 7.77 0.77
C HIS A 31 -4.20 6.27 0.57
N ASP A 32 -5.39 5.74 0.90
CA ASP A 32 -5.70 4.33 0.73
C ASP A 32 -5.67 3.90 -0.75
N PHE A 33 -5.86 4.83 -1.70
CA PHE A 33 -5.64 4.57 -3.12
C PHE A 33 -4.17 4.28 -3.43
N ARG A 34 -3.24 5.03 -2.82
CA ARG A 34 -1.80 4.77 -2.96
C ARG A 34 -1.47 3.38 -2.41
N HIS A 35 -2.03 3.02 -1.26
CA HIS A 35 -1.79 1.70 -0.68
C HIS A 35 -2.36 0.57 -1.55
N THR A 36 -3.59 0.74 -2.04
CA THR A 36 -4.25 -0.23 -2.91
C THR A 36 -3.47 -0.44 -4.21
N TYR A 37 -2.97 0.65 -4.82
CA TYR A 37 -2.15 0.58 -6.03
C TYR A 37 -0.88 -0.24 -5.80
N ALA A 38 -0.13 0.05 -4.72
CA ALA A 38 1.10 -0.67 -4.42
C ALA A 38 0.86 -2.17 -4.21
N CYS A 39 -0.17 -2.53 -3.44
CA CYS A 39 -0.51 -3.93 -3.19
C CYS A 39 -0.92 -4.65 -4.48
N GLN A 40 -1.67 -3.98 -5.36
CA GLN A 40 -2.08 -4.56 -6.63
C GLN A 40 -0.90 -4.75 -7.60
N CYS A 41 0.06 -3.82 -7.64
CA CYS A 41 1.30 -3.96 -8.41
C CYS A 41 2.11 -5.16 -7.93
N LEU A 42 2.36 -5.24 -6.61
CA LEU A 42 3.09 -6.35 -6.01
C LEU A 42 2.41 -7.69 -6.28
N LYS A 43 1.08 -7.76 -6.08
CA LYS A 43 0.28 -8.93 -6.40
C LYS A 43 0.46 -9.37 -7.85
N LYS A 44 0.32 -8.42 -8.78
CA LYS A 44 0.47 -8.70 -10.21
C LYS A 44 1.85 -9.26 -10.53
N TRP A 45 2.91 -8.65 -9.99
CA TRP A 45 4.28 -9.08 -10.24
C TRP A 45 4.58 -10.47 -9.67
N VAL A 46 4.09 -10.80 -8.47
CA VAL A 46 4.25 -12.14 -7.90
C VAL A 46 3.49 -13.18 -8.73
N MET A 47 2.28 -12.85 -9.22
CA MET A 47 1.51 -13.74 -10.08
C MET A 47 2.16 -13.96 -11.44
N GLU A 48 2.84 -12.94 -11.98
CA GLU A 48 3.61 -13.00 -13.22
C GLU A 48 5.00 -13.64 -13.04
N GLY A 49 5.41 -13.98 -11.81
CA GLY A 49 6.73 -14.53 -11.52
C GLY A 49 7.88 -13.55 -11.76
N LYS A 50 7.61 -12.24 -11.68
CA LYS A 50 8.61 -11.20 -11.85
C LYS A 50 9.52 -11.10 -10.63
N ASP A 51 10.74 -10.63 -10.85
CA ASP A 51 11.70 -10.43 -9.78
C ASP A 51 11.34 -9.24 -8.89
N ILE A 52 10.74 -9.52 -7.73
CA ILE A 52 10.24 -8.49 -6.82
C ILE A 52 11.38 -7.58 -6.33
N ALA A 53 12.58 -8.14 -6.10
CA ALA A 53 13.74 -7.37 -5.67
C ALA A 53 14.15 -6.31 -6.70
N ALA A 54 14.06 -6.62 -7.99
CA ALA A 54 14.36 -5.68 -9.07
C ALA A 54 13.25 -4.63 -9.29
N TYR A 55 11.99 -4.96 -9.00
CA TYR A 55 10.84 -4.07 -9.23
C TYR A 55 10.49 -3.19 -8.03
N LEU A 56 10.91 -3.56 -6.82
CA LEU A 56 10.74 -2.76 -5.61
C LEU A 56 11.31 -1.33 -5.73
N PRO A 57 12.54 -1.11 -6.25
CA PRO A 57 13.05 0.23 -6.51
C PRO A 57 12.18 1.04 -7.48
N VAL A 58 11.62 0.39 -8.51
CA VAL A 58 10.71 1.04 -9.46
C VAL A 58 9.44 1.49 -8.76
N LEU A 59 8.86 0.64 -7.90
CA LEU A 59 7.69 0.98 -7.10
C LEU A 59 7.99 2.12 -6.12
N LYS A 60 9.15 2.10 -5.44
CA LYS A 60 9.63 3.16 -4.56
C LYS A 60 9.64 4.51 -5.28
N THR A 61 10.29 4.57 -6.44
CA THR A 61 10.39 5.80 -7.24
C THR A 61 9.01 6.26 -7.72
N TYR A 62 8.15 5.34 -8.17
CA TYR A 62 6.80 5.68 -8.61
C TYR A 62 5.94 6.27 -7.50
N MET A 63 6.05 5.75 -6.27
CA MET A 63 5.28 6.21 -5.12
C MET A 63 5.82 7.52 -4.53
N GLY A 64 7.05 7.88 -4.88
CA GLY A 64 7.78 9.03 -4.37
C GLY A 64 8.31 8.82 -2.96
N HIS A 65 8.59 7.57 -2.57
CA HIS A 65 9.16 7.26 -1.26
C HIS A 65 10.64 7.60 -1.21
N ASP A 66 11.06 8.20 -0.11
CA ASP A 66 12.45 8.56 0.11
C ASP A 66 13.25 7.34 0.60
N SER A 67 12.59 6.47 1.37
CA SER A 67 13.19 5.29 1.98
C SER A 67 12.66 3.98 1.37
N PHE A 68 13.42 2.89 1.55
CA PHE A 68 12.98 1.57 1.12
C PHE A 68 11.98 0.97 2.10
N GLU A 69 12.05 1.36 3.38
CA GLU A 69 11.19 0.93 4.49
C GLU A 69 9.71 1.26 4.22
N GLU A 70 9.42 2.44 3.67
CA GLU A 70 8.06 2.81 3.26
C GLU A 70 7.53 1.90 2.15
N THR A 71 8.41 1.42 1.27
CA THR A 71 8.03 0.57 0.14
C THR A 71 7.93 -0.90 0.53
N THR A 72 8.82 -1.37 1.42
CA THR A 72 8.81 -2.75 1.91
C THR A 72 7.63 -3.02 2.85
N TYR A 73 7.06 -1.98 3.49
CA TYR A 73 5.76 -2.07 4.17
C TYR A 73 4.68 -2.70 3.28
N TYR A 74 4.65 -2.37 1.99
CA TYR A 74 3.67 -2.91 1.05
C TYR A 74 3.84 -4.39 0.75
N LEU A 75 5.06 -4.95 0.86
CA LEU A 75 5.26 -6.40 0.68
C LEU A 75 4.50 -7.18 1.75
N ARG A 76 4.62 -6.74 3.00
CA ARG A 76 3.94 -7.37 4.14
C ARG A 76 2.44 -7.12 4.10
N LEU A 77 2.02 -5.89 3.79
CA LEU A 77 0.59 -5.58 3.60
C LEU A 77 -0.02 -6.42 2.46
N THR A 78 0.72 -6.64 1.37
CA THR A 78 0.27 -7.50 0.26
C THR A 78 0.14 -8.96 0.71
N ALA A 79 1.08 -9.45 1.52
CA ALA A 79 1.01 -10.79 2.11
C ALA A 79 -0.20 -10.95 3.04
N ASP A 80 -0.49 -9.94 3.88
CA ASP A 80 -1.64 -9.93 4.80
C ASP A 80 -2.98 -9.89 4.04
N ILE A 81 -3.05 -9.16 2.92
CA ILE A 81 -4.26 -9.04 2.09
C ILE A 81 -4.44 -10.25 1.16
N PHE A 82 -3.35 -10.87 0.71
CA PHE A 82 -3.35 -11.98 -0.23
C PHE A 82 -2.47 -13.14 0.29
N PRO A 83 -3.02 -14.03 1.14
CA PRO A 83 -2.24 -15.06 1.82
C PRO A 83 -1.50 -16.01 0.87
N ASP A 84 -2.08 -16.32 -0.30
CA ASP A 84 -1.44 -17.15 -1.34
C ASP A 84 -0.14 -16.53 -1.88
N ILE A 85 -0.04 -15.20 -1.82
CA ILE A 85 1.14 -14.44 -2.23
C ILE A 85 2.20 -14.53 -1.16
N SER A 86 1.83 -14.52 0.13
CA SER A 86 2.76 -14.71 1.24
C SER A 86 3.53 -16.01 1.11
N ILE A 87 2.83 -17.12 0.81
CA ILE A 87 3.44 -18.44 0.62
C ILE A 87 4.45 -18.42 -0.54
N LYS A 88 4.11 -17.78 -1.67
CA LYS A 88 5.03 -17.62 -2.80
C LYS A 88 6.23 -16.73 -2.46
N LEU A 89 6.00 -15.65 -1.73
CA LEU A 89 7.04 -14.70 -1.37
C LEU A 89 8.05 -15.34 -0.41
N GLU A 90 7.57 -16.09 0.59
CA GLU A 90 8.43 -16.86 1.50
C GLU A 90 9.22 -17.96 0.78
N GLY A 91 8.59 -18.64 -0.19
CA GLY A 91 9.24 -19.69 -0.98
C GLY A 91 10.29 -19.16 -1.97
N CYS A 92 10.09 -17.98 -2.57
CA CYS A 92 10.99 -17.41 -3.57
C CYS A 92 11.98 -16.38 -2.99
N TYR A 93 11.60 -15.70 -1.92
CA TYR A 93 12.31 -14.54 -1.36
C TYR A 93 12.23 -14.52 0.19
N PRO A 94 12.79 -15.53 0.88
CA PRO A 94 12.65 -15.69 2.33
C PRO A 94 13.15 -14.49 3.16
N ASP A 95 14.13 -13.74 2.64
CA ASP A 95 14.75 -12.61 3.34
C ASP A 95 14.16 -11.23 2.97
N ILE A 96 13.19 -11.16 2.06
CA ILE A 96 12.69 -9.87 1.54
C ILE A 96 11.57 -9.27 2.39
N ILE A 97 10.97 -10.05 3.30
CA ILE A 97 9.90 -9.59 4.19
C ILE A 97 10.54 -9.03 5.46
N PRO A 98 10.55 -7.70 5.68
CA PRO A 98 11.15 -7.13 6.87
C PRO A 98 10.32 -7.44 8.14
N ARG A 99 11.03 -7.77 9.22
CA ARG A 99 10.49 -7.77 10.59
C ARG A 99 10.39 -6.32 11.06
N LEU A 100 9.17 -5.79 11.19
CA LEU A 100 8.95 -4.46 11.73
C LEU A 100 9.25 -4.44 13.24
N GLU A 101 10.28 -3.70 13.65
CA GLU A 101 10.26 -3.00 14.94
C GLU A 101 9.38 -1.77 14.74
N GLY A 102 8.24 -1.72 15.43
CA GLY A 102 7.16 -0.78 15.17
C GLY A 102 7.63 0.67 15.24
N ASN A 103 7.63 1.36 14.09
CA ASN A 103 7.85 2.79 14.05
C ASN A 103 6.64 3.46 13.38
N GLY A 104 5.89 4.21 14.20
CA GLY A 104 4.54 4.72 13.94
C GLY A 104 4.50 5.96 13.04
N TYR A 105 5.07 5.89 11.84
CA TYR A 105 5.14 7.05 10.95
C TYR A 105 3.86 7.38 10.17
N GLU A 106 2.79 6.60 10.30
CA GLU A 106 1.51 6.95 9.65
C GLU A 106 0.60 7.80 10.56
N THR A 107 0.95 9.08 10.72
CA THR A 107 0.05 10.10 11.29
C THR A 107 -0.10 11.29 10.35
N TYR A 108 -1.07 11.25 9.43
CA TYR A 108 -1.70 12.44 8.84
C TYR A 108 -3.16 12.16 8.44
#